data_AF-A0A1M3MXQ4-F1
#
_entry.id   AF-A0A1M3MXQ4-F1
#
_cell.length_a   1.000
_cell.length_b   1.000
_cell.length_c   1.000
_cell.angle_alpha   90.00
_cell.angle_beta   90.00
_cell.angle_gamma   90.00
#
_symmetry.space_group_name_H-M   'P 1'
#
loop_
_entity.id
_entity.type
_entity.pdbx_description
1 polymer ?
#
loop_
_entity_poly.entity_id
_entity_poly.type
_entity_poly.pdbx_seq_one_letter_code
_entity_poly.pdbx_strand_id
1 'polypeptide(L)'
;MSIDVHVTGGGTISNGELRADGGAIARCTLCTREVDASATIGEGASACAPCLRERLDALSVARFRLRESRSGSLPWGKVTG
;
A
#
# COMPACT_ATOMS: atom_id res chain seq x y z
N MET A 1 2.13 17.09 -3.04
CA MET A 1 2.22 15.63 -2.98
C MET A 1 1.38 15.11 -4.12
N SER A 2 2.02 14.50 -5.11
CA SER A 2 1.36 14.00 -6.30
C SER A 2 1.25 12.49 -6.25
N ILE A 3 0.17 11.98 -6.83
CA ILE A 3 -0.05 10.54 -6.98
C ILE A 3 0.04 10.28 -8.47
N ASP A 4 1.10 9.58 -8.86
CA ASP A 4 1.27 9.13 -10.23
C ASP A 4 0.68 7.72 -10.36
N VAL A 5 -0.22 7.54 -11.33
CA VAL A 5 -0.91 6.27 -11.58
C VAL A 5 -0.65 5.84 -13.02
N HIS A 6 -0.21 4.60 -13.20
CA HIS A 6 -0.03 3.95 -14.48
C HIS A 6 -1.19 2.99 -14.71
N VAL A 7 -1.79 3.02 -15.89
CA VAL A 7 -2.93 2.17 -16.29
C VAL A 7 -2.58 1.46 -17.60
N THR A 8 -2.66 0.15 -17.58
CA THR A 8 -2.41 -0.67 -18.77
C THR A 8 -3.43 -0.35 -19.86
N GLY A 9 -2.96 -0.04 -21.06
CA GLY A 9 -3.79 0.38 -22.21
C GLY A 9 -4.45 1.75 -22.07
N GLY A 10 -4.25 2.46 -20.95
CA GLY A 10 -4.84 3.77 -20.67
C GLY A 10 -3.83 4.91 -20.58
N GLY A 11 -2.58 4.62 -20.21
CA GLY A 11 -1.50 5.60 -20.08
C GLY A 11 -1.17 5.92 -18.62
N THR A 12 -0.86 7.18 -18.35
CA THR A 12 -0.42 7.65 -17.02
C THR A 12 -1.16 8.90 -16.60
N ILE A 13 -1.55 8.96 -15.33
CA ILE A 13 -2.01 10.18 -14.67
C ILE A 13 -0.88 10.63 -13.76
N SER A 14 -0.35 11.83 -13.98
CA SER A 14 0.72 12.41 -13.16
C SER A 14 0.38 13.83 -12.78
N ASN A 15 0.47 14.17 -11.49
CA ASN A 15 0.09 15.49 -10.98
C ASN A 15 -1.34 15.95 -11.40
N GLY A 16 -2.26 15.01 -11.66
CA GLY A 16 -3.60 15.30 -12.18
C GLY A 16 -3.68 15.50 -13.70
N GLU A 17 -2.54 15.50 -14.41
CA GLU A 17 -2.50 15.50 -15.87
C GLU A 17 -2.60 14.08 -16.41
N LEU A 18 -3.53 13.85 -17.33
CA LEU A 18 -3.65 12.61 -18.06
C LEU A 18 -2.74 12.64 -19.30
N ARG A 19 -1.87 11.64 -19.43
CA ARG A 19 -1.14 11.32 -20.64
C ARG A 19 -1.61 9.96 -21.14
N ALA A 20 -2.48 9.98 -22.15
CA ALA A 20 -3.00 8.76 -22.74
C ALA A 20 -1.90 8.05 -23.55
N ASP A 21 -1.76 6.74 -23.34
CA ASP A 21 -0.86 5.88 -24.09
C ASP A 21 -1.48 4.47 -24.16
N GLY A 22 -1.97 4.10 -25.35
CA GLY A 22 -2.61 2.81 -25.58
C GLY A 22 -1.65 1.62 -25.55
N GLY A 23 -0.34 1.86 -25.61
CA GLY A 23 0.70 0.84 -25.46
C GLY A 23 1.23 0.73 -24.03
N ALA A 24 0.76 1.55 -23.10
CA ALA A 24 1.26 1.56 -21.74
C ALA A 24 0.97 0.22 -21.04
N ILE A 25 1.96 -0.30 -20.32
CA ILE A 25 1.84 -1.48 -19.46
C ILE A 25 2.21 -1.06 -18.05
N ALA A 26 1.25 -1.16 -17.13
CA ALA A 26 1.48 -0.93 -15.71
C ALA A 26 2.14 -2.16 -15.08
N ARG A 27 3.18 -1.91 -14.27
CA ARG A 27 3.93 -2.95 -13.56
C ARG A 27 3.95 -2.64 -12.07
N CYS A 28 3.77 -3.66 -11.25
CA CYS A 28 3.96 -3.58 -9.80
C CYS A 28 5.36 -4.06 -9.44
N THR A 29 6.20 -3.20 -8.84
CA THR A 29 7.54 -3.62 -8.40
C THR A 29 7.50 -4.52 -7.17
N LEU A 30 6.41 -4.50 -6.40
CA LEU A 30 6.28 -5.27 -5.16
C LEU A 30 5.97 -6.75 -5.39
N CYS A 31 5.16 -7.06 -6.41
CA CYS A 31 4.84 -8.45 -6.78
C CYS A 31 5.38 -8.84 -8.16
N THR A 32 6.20 -7.98 -8.77
CA THR A 32 6.92 -8.17 -10.04
C THR A 32 6.09 -8.56 -11.26
N ARG A 33 4.76 -8.33 -11.20
CA ARG A 33 3.81 -8.65 -12.27
C ARG A 33 3.33 -7.41 -13.03
N GLU A 34 2.94 -7.63 -14.28
CA GLU A 34 2.08 -6.71 -15.02
C GLU A 34 0.67 -6.73 -14.41
N VAL A 35 0.04 -5.56 -14.35
CA VAL A 35 -1.23 -5.35 -13.64
C VAL A 35 -2.09 -4.35 -14.40
N ASP A 36 -3.38 -4.30 -14.11
CA ASP A 36 -4.29 -3.33 -14.76
C ASP A 36 -3.91 -1.88 -14.42
N ALA A 37 -3.50 -1.65 -13.18
CA ALA A 37 -3.03 -0.34 -12.72
C ALA A 37 -2.04 -0.45 -11.56
N SER A 38 -1.12 0.52 -11.47
CA SER A 38 -0.17 0.67 -10.37
C SER A 38 0.06 2.14 -10.03
N ALA A 39 0.17 2.47 -8.76
CA ALA A 39 0.51 3.81 -8.30
C ALA A 39 1.99 3.89 -7.88
N THR A 40 2.65 5.00 -8.19
CA THR A 40 4.02 5.29 -7.72
C THR A 40 3.97 5.62 -6.23
N ILE A 41 4.82 4.95 -5.44
CA ILE A 41 4.87 5.05 -3.98
C ILE A 41 6.23 5.50 -3.44
N GLY A 42 7.18 5.80 -4.33
CA GLY A 42 8.53 6.25 -4.01
C GLY A 42 9.43 6.19 -5.23
N GLU A 43 10.69 6.58 -5.06
CA GLU A 43 11.69 6.51 -6.14
C GLU A 43 11.82 5.07 -6.66
N GLY A 44 11.40 4.85 -7.90
CA GLY A 44 11.47 3.54 -8.56
C GLY A 44 10.51 2.47 -8.04
N ALA A 45 9.56 2.83 -7.17
CA ALA A 45 8.61 1.87 -6.60
C ALA A 45 7.18 2.16 -7.04
N SER A 46 6.51 1.14 -7.57
CA SER A 46 5.10 1.17 -7.96
C SER A 46 4.35 -0.01 -7.36
N ALA A 47 3.12 0.23 -6.95
CA ALA A 47 2.30 -0.76 -6.25
C ALA A 47 0.92 -0.88 -6.89
N CYS A 48 0.48 -2.12 -7.14
CA CYS A 48 -0.91 -2.39 -7.46
C CYS A 48 -1.79 -2.31 -6.21
N ALA A 49 -3.11 -2.16 -6.41
CA ALA A 49 -4.08 -2.05 -5.33
C ALA A 49 -4.01 -3.21 -4.31
N PRO A 50 -3.89 -4.50 -4.71
CA PRO A 50 -3.71 -5.60 -3.75
C PRO A 50 -2.48 -5.43 -2.85
N CYS A 51 -1.31 -5.13 -3.42
CA CYS A 51 -0.06 -5.00 -2.65
C CYS A 51 -0.06 -3.78 -1.71
N LEU A 52 -0.77 -2.71 -2.08
CA LEU A 52 -1.02 -1.56 -1.20
C LEU A 52 -1.90 -1.95 -0.03
N ARG A 53 -3.01 -2.64 -0.29
CA ARG A 53 -3.96 -3.08 0.74
C ARG A 53 -3.28 -3.98 1.78
N GLU A 54 -2.54 -5.00 1.34
CA GLU A 54 -1.80 -5.90 2.24
C GLU A 54 -0.84 -5.15 3.17
N ARG A 55 -0.17 -4.10 2.66
CA ARG A 55 0.75 -3.27 3.46
C ARG A 55 0.03 -2.41 4.47
N LEU A 56 -1.10 -1.82 4.10
CA LEU A 56 -1.93 -1.04 5.00
C LEU A 56 -2.52 -1.91 6.13
N ASP A 57 -2.92 -3.14 5.79
CA ASP A 57 -3.39 -4.13 6.76
C ASP A 57 -2.27 -4.53 7.72
N ALA A 58 -1.07 -4.83 7.20
CA ALA A 58 0.11 -5.14 8.02
C ALA A 58 0.50 -3.98 8.96
N LEU A 59 0.41 -2.72 8.49
CA LEU A 59 0.67 -1.54 9.31
C LEU A 59 -0.35 -1.41 10.44
N SER A 60 -1.62 -1.68 10.17
CA SER A 60 -2.69 -1.66 11.17
C SER A 60 -2.44 -2.70 12.27
N VAL A 61 -2.06 -3.93 11.89
CA VAL A 61 -1.68 -4.99 12.84
C VAL A 61 -0.45 -4.61 13.65
N ALA A 62 0.59 -4.07 13.02
CA ALA A 62 1.81 -3.63 13.71
C ALA A 62 1.51 -2.54 14.74
N ARG A 63 0.69 -1.54 14.37
CA ARG A 63 0.27 -0.45 15.28
C ARG A 63 -0.51 -1.00 16.48
N PHE A 64 -1.40 -1.96 16.25
CA PHE A 64 -2.15 -2.61 17.33
C PHE A 64 -1.21 -3.34 18.31
N ARG A 65 -0.37 -4.25 17.81
CA ARG A 65 0.56 -5.04 18.65
C ARG A 65 1.53 -4.18 19.45
N LEU A 66 2.07 -3.13 18.83
CA LEU A 66 3.00 -2.22 19.50
C LEU A 66 2.31 -1.35 20.57
N ARG A 67 1.01 -1.06 20.44
CA ARG A 67 0.24 -0.38 21.50
C ARG A 67 0.00 -1.30 22.69
N GLU A 68 -0.43 -2.54 22.46
CA GLU A 68 -0.63 -3.53 23.53
C GLU A 68 0.66 -3.84 24.30
N SER A 69 1.79 -3.92 23.59
CA SER A 69 3.11 -4.17 24.19
C SER A 69 3.56 -3.03 25.11
N ARG A 70 3.05 -1.80 24.90
CA ARG A 70 3.36 -0.62 25.72
C ARG A 70 2.37 -0.43 26.88
N SER A 71 1.16 -0.98 26.78
CA SER A 71 0.25 -1.08 27.92
C SER A 71 0.67 -2.25 28.82
N GLY A 72 1.82 -2.10 29.48
CA GLY A 72 2.39 -3.06 30.44
C GLY A 72 1.58 -3.25 31.73
N SER A 73 0.26 -3.09 31.71
CA SER A 73 -0.62 -3.48 32.80
C SER A 73 -1.62 -4.51 32.28
N LEU A 74 -1.36 -5.77 32.59
CA LEU A 74 -2.31 -6.87 32.44
C LEU A 74 -3.66 -6.45 33.05
N PRO A 75 -4.79 -6.54 32.33
CA PRO A 75 -6.11 -6.25 32.91
C PRO A 75 -6.59 -7.38 33.85
N TRP A 76 -5.92 -8.53 33.82
CA TRP A 76 -6.20 -9.67 34.70
C TRP A 76 -5.39 -9.52 35.99
N GLY A 77 -5.82 -8.59 36.83
CA GLY A 77 -5.49 -8.65 38.26
C GLY A 77 -5.79 -10.06 38.77
N LYS A 78 -4.83 -10.66 39.49
CA LYS A 78 -4.95 -11.94 40.18
C LYS A 78 -6.37 -12.16 40.74
N VAL A 79 -7.10 -13.14 40.21
CA VAL A 79 -8.19 -13.76 40.98
C VAL A 79 -7.51 -14.70 41.97
N THR A 80 -7.26 -14.18 43.17
CA THR A 80 -6.98 -14.96 44.36
C THR A 80 -8.17 -14.79 45.30
N GLY A 81 -8.90 -15.88 45.56
CA GLY A 81 -10.05 -15.92 46.46
C GLY A 81 -11.12 -16.87 45.95
#